data_AF-A0A832TNH4-F1
#
_entry.id   AF-A0A832TNH4-F1
#
_cell.length_a   1.000
_cell.length_b   1.000
_cell.length_c   1.000
_cell.angle_alpha   90.00
_cell.angle_beta   90.00
_cell.angle_gamma   90.00
#
_symmetry.space_group_name_H-M   'P 1'
#
loop_
_entity.id
_entity.type
_entity.pdbx_description
1 polymer ?
#
loop_
_entity_poly.entity_id
_entity_poly.type
_entity_poly.pdbx_seq_one_letter_code
_entity_poly.pdbx_strand_id
1 'polypeptide(L)'
;EPMDGWETLMNIKNSPDLKNIPVMMLTAKQLTPSEAQEYGIYIEDYIMKPITHKELYEAIEGQLNRRRMIENDILMATEAGVDKETIDTYRRLRKSIDINTRLLKILESTYKVSDEKMKTGDEAGLAIRSMSMNIKFQKDQLEQVRDEFFSRAKPA
;
A
#
# COMPACT_ATOMS: atom_id res chain seq x y z
N GLU A 1 -24.80 -1.37 -18.57
CA GLU A 1 -23.87 -2.49 -18.33
C GLU A 1 -23.75 -2.73 -16.82
N PRO A 2 -23.41 -3.92 -16.33
CA PRO A 2 -23.13 -4.11 -14.92
C PRO A 2 -21.88 -3.31 -14.51
N MET A 3 -21.93 -2.71 -13.31
CA MET A 3 -20.84 -1.95 -12.69
C MET A 3 -19.59 -2.83 -12.49
N ASP A 4 -18.41 -2.31 -12.80
CA ASP A 4 -17.15 -3.03 -12.58
C ASP A 4 -16.56 -2.82 -11.17
N GLY A 5 -15.47 -3.51 -10.87
CA GLY A 5 -14.82 -3.44 -9.57
C GLY A 5 -14.21 -2.07 -9.24
N TRP A 6 -13.73 -1.34 -10.25
CA TRP A 6 -13.14 -0.01 -10.07
C TRP A 6 -14.22 1.04 -9.84
N GLU A 7 -15.29 1.00 -10.61
CA GLU A 7 -16.46 1.85 -10.40
C GLU A 7 -17.09 1.60 -9.02
N THR A 8 -17.19 0.32 -8.61
CA THR A 8 -17.65 -0.05 -7.25
C THR A 8 -16.75 0.55 -6.17
N LEU A 9 -15.43 0.42 -6.31
CA LEU A 9 -14.46 1.00 -5.37
C LEU A 9 -14.65 2.52 -5.26
N MET A 10 -14.75 3.22 -6.39
CA MET A 10 -14.92 4.67 -6.40
C MET A 10 -16.23 5.11 -5.76
N ASN A 11 -17.32 4.38 -5.97
CA ASN A 11 -18.60 4.64 -5.30
C ASN A 11 -18.49 4.49 -3.77
N ILE A 12 -17.76 3.49 -3.29
CA ILE A 12 -17.47 3.33 -1.85
C ILE A 12 -16.64 4.52 -1.33
N LYS A 13 -15.58 4.92 -2.04
CA LYS A 13 -14.65 5.96 -1.58
C LYS A 13 -15.18 7.38 -1.71
N ASN A 14 -16.13 7.62 -2.59
CA ASN A 14 -16.79 8.92 -2.74
C ASN A 14 -17.97 9.09 -1.77
N SER A 15 -18.48 8.01 -1.17
CA SER A 15 -19.57 8.09 -0.18
C SER A 15 -19.06 8.59 1.17
N PRO A 16 -19.65 9.65 1.77
CA PRO A 16 -19.25 10.18 3.07
C PRO A 16 -19.26 9.13 4.20
N ASP A 17 -20.23 8.22 4.16
CA ASP A 17 -20.44 7.20 5.19
C ASP A 17 -19.54 5.97 5.00
N LEU A 18 -19.11 5.70 3.76
CA LEU A 18 -18.37 4.48 3.41
C LEU A 18 -16.89 4.71 3.12
N LYS A 19 -16.45 5.95 2.87
CA LYS A 19 -15.08 6.26 2.41
C LYS A 19 -13.97 5.74 3.32
N ASN A 20 -14.24 5.62 4.61
CA ASN A 20 -13.30 5.14 5.61
C ASN A 20 -13.23 3.60 5.71
N ILE A 21 -14.14 2.87 5.04
CA ILE A 21 -14.16 1.42 5.04
C ILE A 21 -12.93 0.90 4.27
N PRO A 22 -12.18 -0.06 4.83
CA PRO A 22 -11.02 -0.65 4.16
C PRO A 22 -11.51 -1.56 3.02
N VAL A 23 -10.89 -1.48 1.85
CA VAL A 23 -11.30 -2.28 0.67
C VAL A 23 -10.12 -3.09 0.19
N MET A 24 -10.30 -4.40 0.03
CA MET A 24 -9.33 -5.30 -0.60
C MET A 24 -9.95 -5.82 -1.90
N MET A 25 -9.22 -5.71 -3.00
CA MET A 25 -9.69 -6.20 -4.30
C MET A 25 -9.38 -7.68 -4.42
N LEU A 26 -10.36 -8.50 -4.81
CA LEU A 26 -10.16 -9.92 -5.12
C LEU A 26 -10.64 -10.21 -6.55
N THR A 27 -9.72 -10.40 -7.48
CA THR A 27 -10.03 -10.31 -8.92
C THR A 27 -9.21 -11.27 -9.77
N ALA A 28 -9.75 -11.61 -10.95
CA ALA A 28 -9.02 -12.32 -12.00
C ALA A 28 -8.40 -11.36 -13.04
N LYS A 29 -8.73 -10.06 -12.96
CA LYS A 29 -8.18 -9.02 -13.83
C LYS A 29 -6.70 -8.81 -13.51
N GLN A 30 -5.87 -8.78 -14.54
CA GLN A 30 -4.46 -8.41 -14.38
C GLN A 30 -4.36 -6.92 -14.07
N LEU A 31 -3.58 -6.59 -13.04
CA LEU A 31 -3.29 -5.21 -12.68
C LEU A 31 -2.30 -4.61 -13.69
N THR A 32 -2.60 -3.42 -14.20
CA THR A 32 -1.64 -2.64 -14.99
C THR A 32 -0.90 -1.61 -14.12
N PRO A 33 0.28 -1.11 -14.54
CA PRO A 33 0.97 -0.04 -13.81
C PRO A 33 0.13 1.24 -13.68
N SER A 34 -0.67 1.58 -14.69
CA SER A 34 -1.57 2.74 -14.65
C SER A 34 -2.67 2.56 -13.60
N GLU A 35 -3.29 1.38 -13.55
CA GLU A 35 -4.31 1.07 -12.54
C GLU A 35 -3.72 1.03 -11.13
N ALA A 36 -2.50 0.51 -10.97
CA ALA A 36 -1.80 0.51 -9.69
C ALA A 36 -1.57 1.94 -9.19
N GLN A 37 -1.16 2.84 -10.08
CA GLN A 37 -0.94 4.25 -9.77
C GLN A 37 -2.25 4.98 -9.45
N GLU A 38 -3.31 4.73 -10.23
CA GLU A 38 -4.61 5.40 -10.09
C GLU A 38 -5.38 4.93 -8.86
N TYR A 39 -5.48 3.61 -8.65
CA TYR A 39 -6.36 3.03 -7.64
C TYR A 39 -5.66 2.62 -6.34
N GLY A 40 -4.32 2.51 -6.35
CA GLY A 40 -3.55 1.99 -5.21
C GLY A 40 -3.79 2.74 -3.91
N ILE A 41 -4.03 4.05 -3.96
CA ILE A 41 -4.28 4.87 -2.77
C ILE A 41 -5.63 4.58 -2.08
N TYR A 42 -6.55 3.91 -2.78
CA TYR A 42 -7.90 3.65 -2.30
C TYR A 42 -8.05 2.24 -1.71
N ILE A 43 -7.10 1.35 -1.95
CA ILE A 43 -7.21 -0.05 -1.57
C ILE A 43 -6.18 -0.43 -0.50
N GLU A 44 -6.53 -1.41 0.30
CA GLU A 44 -5.67 -1.99 1.32
C GLU A 44 -4.89 -3.18 0.76
N ASP A 45 -5.45 -3.87 -0.24
CA ASP A 45 -4.79 -4.97 -0.92
C ASP A 45 -5.38 -5.23 -2.32
N TYR A 46 -4.62 -5.93 -3.16
CA TYR A 46 -5.04 -6.44 -4.47
C TYR A 46 -4.65 -7.90 -4.59
N ILE A 47 -5.64 -8.78 -4.69
CA ILE A 47 -5.47 -10.22 -4.60
C ILE A 47 -5.90 -10.86 -5.92
N MET A 48 -4.95 -11.55 -6.56
CA MET A 48 -5.17 -12.29 -7.80
C MET A 48 -5.82 -13.63 -7.52
N LYS A 49 -6.83 -13.99 -8.32
CA LYS A 49 -7.36 -15.35 -8.41
C LYS A 49 -6.47 -16.22 -9.32
N PRO A 50 -6.40 -17.55 -9.11
CA PRO A 50 -7.04 -18.31 -8.04
C PRO A 50 -6.35 -18.09 -6.68
N ILE A 51 -7.13 -18.13 -5.60
CA ILE A 51 -6.64 -18.09 -4.22
C ILE A 51 -7.38 -19.13 -3.38
N THR A 52 -6.69 -19.76 -2.44
CA THR A 52 -7.28 -20.67 -1.46
C THR A 52 -7.91 -19.91 -0.29
N HIS A 53 -8.83 -20.55 0.45
CA HIS A 53 -9.39 -19.97 1.67
C HIS A 53 -8.32 -19.62 2.71
N LYS A 54 -7.27 -20.45 2.81
CA LYS A 54 -6.14 -20.22 3.73
C LYS A 54 -5.38 -18.94 3.36
N GLU A 55 -5.00 -18.79 2.10
CA GLU A 55 -4.30 -17.58 1.64
C GLU A 55 -5.16 -16.33 1.79
N LEU A 56 -6.48 -16.41 1.55
CA LEU A 56 -7.40 -15.31 1.77
C LEU A 56 -7.48 -14.92 3.26
N TYR A 57 -7.55 -15.91 4.15
CA TYR A 57 -7.54 -15.69 5.59
C TYR A 57 -6.24 -15.02 6.05
N GLU A 58 -5.09 -15.51 5.58
CA GLU A 58 -3.77 -14.93 5.86
C GLU A 58 -3.64 -13.49 5.36
N ALA A 59 -4.19 -13.18 4.19
CA ALA A 59 -4.22 -11.81 3.66
C ALA A 59 -5.04 -10.87 4.54
N ILE A 60 -6.22 -11.30 4.99
CA ILE A 60 -7.09 -10.54 5.89
C ILE A 60 -6.43 -10.34 7.26
N GLU A 61 -5.92 -11.41 7.88
CA GLU A 61 -5.21 -11.31 9.16
C GLU A 61 -3.97 -10.42 9.05
N GLY A 62 -3.21 -10.56 7.97
CA GLY A 62 -2.09 -9.68 7.66
C GLY A 62 -2.50 -8.21 7.65
N GLN A 63 -3.63 -7.88 7.01
CA GLN A 63 -4.11 -6.49 6.96
C GLN A 63 -4.57 -5.97 8.33
N LEU A 64 -5.26 -6.80 9.10
CA LEU A 64 -5.69 -6.43 10.46
C LEU A 64 -4.49 -6.23 11.39
N ASN A 65 -3.49 -7.11 11.32
CA ASN A 65 -2.27 -7.02 12.13
C ASN A 65 -1.46 -5.78 11.77
N ARG A 66 -1.26 -5.49 10.47
CA ARG A 66 -0.56 -4.28 10.01
C ARG A 66 -1.25 -3.00 10.51
N ARG A 67 -2.58 -2.94 10.43
CA ARG A 67 -3.36 -1.82 10.98
C ARG A 67 -3.16 -1.68 12.49
N ARG A 68 -3.25 -2.77 13.27
CA ARG A 68 -3.00 -2.73 14.71
C ARG A 68 -1.60 -2.22 15.06
N MET A 69 -0.58 -2.64 14.31
CA MET A 69 0.79 -2.16 14.52
C MET A 69 0.91 -0.65 14.28
N ILE A 70 0.35 -0.14 13.17
CA ILE A 70 0.38 1.30 12.87
C ILE A 70 -0.33 2.11 13.96
N GLU A 71 -1.50 1.66 14.42
CA GLU A 71 -2.22 2.35 15.49
C GLU A 71 -1.46 2.33 16.82
N ASN A 72 -0.80 1.21 17.16
CA ASN A 72 0.04 1.14 18.36
C ASN A 72 1.24 2.09 18.28
N ASP A 73 1.93 2.16 17.14
CA ASP A 73 3.02 3.11 16.93
C ASP A 73 2.54 4.55 17.15
N ILE A 74 1.39 4.89 16.58
CA ILE A 74 0.79 6.23 16.68
C ILE A 74 0.41 6.56 18.12
N LEU A 75 -0.14 5.60 18.86
CA LEU A 75 -0.46 5.77 20.28
C LEU A 75 0.80 6.11 21.06
N MET A 76 1.87 5.32 20.91
CA MET A 76 3.15 5.55 21.59
C MET A 76 3.74 6.93 21.25
N ALA A 77 3.70 7.36 19.99
CA ALA A 77 4.17 8.70 19.61
C ALA A 77 3.32 9.83 20.19
N THR A 78 2.00 9.64 20.24
CA THR A 78 1.10 10.63 20.84
C THR A 78 1.41 10.78 22.33
N GLU A 79 1.63 9.67 23.04
CA GLU A 79 2.04 9.67 24.46
C GLU A 79 3.43 10.28 24.67
N ALA A 80 4.35 10.11 23.73
CA ALA A 80 5.67 10.74 23.75
C ALA A 80 5.67 12.22 23.33
N GLY A 81 4.50 12.81 23.02
CA GLY A 81 4.38 14.22 22.65
C GLY A 81 4.91 14.56 21.25
N VAL A 82 4.97 13.59 20.34
CA VAL A 82 5.27 13.82 18.92
C VAL A 82 4.14 14.65 18.31
N ASP A 83 4.49 15.61 17.46
CA ASP A 83 3.51 16.49 16.84
C ASP A 83 2.61 15.73 15.84
N LYS A 84 1.42 16.29 15.61
CA LYS A 84 0.41 15.69 14.75
C LYS A 84 0.87 15.54 13.29
N GLU A 85 1.68 16.47 12.78
CA GLU A 85 2.13 16.45 11.39
C GLU A 85 3.09 15.28 11.13
N THR A 86 4.01 15.04 12.07
CA THR A 86 4.91 13.89 12.06
C THR A 86 4.13 12.57 12.14
N ILE A 87 3.13 12.48 13.03
CA ILE A 87 2.26 11.31 13.17
C ILE A 87 1.46 11.03 11.88
N ASP A 88 0.85 12.06 11.30
CA ASP A 88 0.06 11.94 10.08
C ASP A 88 0.95 11.54 8.88
N THR A 89 2.17 12.07 8.83
CA THR A 89 3.19 11.69 7.85
C THR A 89 3.62 10.22 8.01
N TYR A 90 3.91 9.77 9.23
CA TYR A 90 4.20 8.37 9.54
C TYR A 90 3.07 7.45 9.08
N ARG A 91 1.82 7.76 9.47
CA ARG A 91 0.64 6.98 9.09
C ARG A 91 0.50 6.87 7.58
N ARG A 92 0.65 7.98 6.85
CA ARG A 92 0.55 8.02 5.38
C ARG A 92 1.66 7.22 4.71
N LEU A 93 2.92 7.39 5.13
CA LEU A 93 4.06 6.67 4.57
C LEU A 93 3.92 5.17 4.78
N ARG A 94 3.61 4.72 6.01
CA ARG A 94 3.41 3.30 6.32
C ARG A 94 2.35 2.67 5.43
N LYS A 95 1.17 3.29 5.30
CA LYS A 95 0.09 2.79 4.44
C LYS A 95 0.50 2.75 2.97
N SER A 96 1.10 3.83 2.45
CA SER A 96 1.55 3.95 1.06
C SER A 96 2.59 2.88 0.70
N ILE A 97 3.63 2.71 1.52
CA ILE A 97 4.68 1.73 1.29
C ILE A 97 4.10 0.32 1.27
N ASP A 98 3.17 0.03 2.18
CA ASP A 98 2.57 -1.28 2.35
C ASP A 98 1.75 -1.70 1.12
N ILE A 99 0.82 -0.86 0.66
CA ILE A 99 0.05 -1.15 -0.56
C ILE A 99 0.94 -1.17 -1.80
N ASN A 100 1.81 -0.16 -1.99
CA ASN A 100 2.64 -0.08 -3.19
C ASN A 100 3.63 -1.24 -3.30
N THR A 101 4.17 -1.73 -2.18
CA THR A 101 5.03 -2.93 -2.18
C THR A 101 4.26 -4.17 -2.65
N ARG A 102 2.98 -4.31 -2.30
CA ARG A 102 2.15 -5.45 -2.77
C ARG A 102 1.80 -5.33 -4.24
N LEU A 103 1.37 -4.15 -4.69
CA LEU A 103 1.08 -3.90 -6.10
C LEU A 103 2.32 -4.12 -6.97
N LEU A 104 3.50 -3.65 -6.51
CA LEU A 104 4.76 -3.87 -7.21
C LEU A 104 5.04 -5.36 -7.44
N LYS A 105 4.91 -6.20 -6.41
CA LYS A 105 5.11 -7.66 -6.54
C LYS A 105 4.19 -8.29 -7.59
N ILE A 106 2.93 -7.85 -7.63
CA ILE A 106 1.95 -8.36 -8.60
C ILE A 106 2.36 -7.93 -10.01
N LEU A 107 2.74 -6.68 -10.21
CA LEU A 107 3.23 -6.18 -11.49
C LEU A 107 4.51 -6.90 -11.93
N GLU A 108 5.48 -7.07 -11.04
CA GLU A 108 6.72 -7.81 -11.33
C GLU A 108 6.44 -9.25 -11.78
N SER A 109 5.50 -9.92 -11.12
CA SER A 109 5.09 -11.29 -11.49
C SER A 109 4.32 -11.35 -12.81
N THR A 110 3.50 -10.34 -13.11
CA THR A 110 2.66 -10.28 -14.31
C THR A 110 3.49 -9.95 -15.55
N TYR A 111 4.41 -8.99 -15.42
CA TYR A 111 5.22 -8.48 -16.53
C TYR A 111 6.60 -9.15 -16.65
N LYS A 112 6.88 -10.21 -15.86
CA LYS A 112 8.12 -11.02 -15.91
C LYS A 112 9.40 -10.17 -15.93
N VAL A 113 9.58 -9.33 -14.92
CA VAL A 113 10.75 -8.42 -14.80
C VAL A 113 12.09 -9.16 -14.65
N SER A 114 12.09 -10.50 -14.56
CA SER A 114 13.27 -11.36 -14.42
C SER A 114 13.97 -11.75 -15.74
N ASP A 115 13.37 -11.52 -16.92
CA ASP A 115 14.05 -11.83 -18.19
C ASP A 115 14.89 -10.62 -18.66
N GLU A 116 16.14 -10.88 -19.07
CA GLU A 116 17.08 -9.95 -19.73
C GLU A 116 16.52 -9.26 -21.01
N LYS A 117 15.23 -9.44 -21.31
CA LYS A 117 14.50 -8.95 -22.48
C LYS A 117 13.71 -7.66 -22.25
N MET A 118 13.84 -7.00 -21.10
CA MET A 118 13.40 -5.61 -21.02
C MET A 118 14.35 -4.72 -21.82
N LYS A 119 14.08 -4.62 -23.13
CA LYS A 119 14.60 -3.52 -23.93
C LYS A 119 14.26 -2.23 -23.20
N THR A 120 15.26 -1.38 -23.04
CA THR A 120 15.13 0.05 -22.74
C THR A 120 14.12 0.66 -23.71
N GLY A 121 12.83 0.68 -23.33
CA GLY A 121 11.73 1.12 -24.21
C GLY A 121 10.33 0.58 -23.86
N ASP A 122 10.20 -0.45 -23.02
CA ASP A 122 8.87 -0.89 -22.55
C ASP A 122 8.33 0.05 -21.44
N GLU A 123 7.21 0.72 -21.74
CA GLU A 123 6.53 1.68 -20.87
C GLU A 123 6.12 1.05 -19.54
N ALA A 124 5.62 -0.19 -19.56
CA ALA A 124 5.17 -0.89 -18.37
C ALA A 124 6.32 -1.12 -17.39
N GLY A 125 7.46 -1.59 -17.89
CA GLY A 125 8.60 -1.82 -17.03
C GLY A 125 9.35 -0.53 -16.60
N LEU A 126 9.24 0.56 -17.35
CA LEU A 126 9.65 1.88 -16.85
C LEU A 126 8.80 2.32 -15.65
N ALA A 127 7.48 2.15 -15.73
CA ALA A 127 6.56 2.46 -14.64
C ALA A 127 6.84 1.58 -13.39
N ILE A 128 7.07 0.28 -13.58
CA ILE A 128 7.43 -0.65 -12.49
C ILE A 128 8.73 -0.23 -11.79
N ARG A 129 9.77 0.13 -12.57
CA ARG A 129 11.04 0.64 -11.99
C ARG A 129 10.84 1.95 -11.23
N SER A 130 10.05 2.88 -11.79
CA SER A 130 9.73 4.14 -11.11
C SER A 130 9.00 3.89 -9.78
N MET A 131 8.02 3.00 -9.78
CA MET A 131 7.31 2.60 -8.57
C MET A 131 8.26 2.00 -7.52
N SER A 132 9.16 1.12 -7.92
CA SER A 132 10.18 0.54 -7.04
C SER A 132 11.09 1.60 -6.42
N MET A 133 11.58 2.56 -7.23
CA MET A 133 12.38 3.69 -6.74
C MET A 133 11.59 4.57 -5.76
N ASN A 134 10.32 4.86 -6.05
CA ASN A 134 9.47 5.65 -5.17
C ASN A 134 9.23 4.95 -3.82
N ILE A 135 8.99 3.64 -3.83
CA ILE A 135 8.85 2.84 -2.61
C ILE A 135 10.14 2.90 -1.78
N LYS A 136 11.30 2.78 -2.42
CA LYS A 136 12.60 2.89 -1.74
C LYS A 136 12.75 4.26 -1.07
N PHE A 137 12.51 5.33 -1.80
CA PHE A 137 12.57 6.68 -1.27
C PHE A 137 11.60 6.89 -0.09
N GLN A 138 10.36 6.40 -0.21
CA GLN A 138 9.39 6.47 0.89
C GLN A 138 9.84 5.67 2.13
N LYS A 139 10.51 4.53 1.95
CA LYS A 139 11.10 3.76 3.06
C LYS A 139 12.22 4.54 3.75
N ASP A 140 13.12 5.15 2.98
CA ASP A 140 14.20 5.97 3.54
C ASP A 140 13.61 7.18 4.32
N GLN A 141 12.57 7.82 3.79
CA GLN A 141 11.84 8.88 4.49
C GLN A 141 11.15 8.37 5.77
N LEU A 142 10.54 7.18 5.71
CA LEU A 142 9.90 6.57 6.86
C LEU A 142 10.91 6.29 7.98
N GLU A 143 12.12 5.84 7.65
CA GLU A 143 13.18 5.61 8.64
C GLU A 143 13.59 6.92 9.32
N GLN A 144 13.74 8.01 8.58
CA GLN A 144 14.03 9.34 9.15
C GLN A 144 12.93 9.80 10.11
N VAL A 145 11.66 9.68 9.69
CA VAL A 145 10.50 10.03 10.54
C VAL A 145 10.48 9.14 11.78
N ARG A 146 10.78 7.85 11.64
CA ARG A 146 10.83 6.88 12.75
C ARG A 146 11.93 7.19 13.76
N ASP A 147 13.08 7.67 13.30
CA ASP A 147 14.18 8.03 14.19
C ASP A 147 13.85 9.30 15.01
N GLU A 148 13.13 10.26 14.42
CA GLU A 148 12.54 11.38 15.15
C GLU A 148 11.44 10.91 16.14
N PHE A 149 10.66 9.90 15.73
CA PHE A 149 9.58 9.26 16.50
C PHE A 149 10.07 8.62 17.80
N PHE A 150 11.20 7.88 17.76
CA PHE A 150 11.71 7.14 18.93
C PHE A 150 12.85 7.84 19.67
N SER A 151 13.51 8.84 19.09
CA SER A 151 14.52 9.64 19.81
C SER A 151 13.91 10.53 20.89
N ARG A 152 12.67 11.00 20.70
CA ARG A 152 11.92 11.79 21.69
C ARG A 152 11.22 10.93 22.76
N ALA A 153 11.10 9.62 22.54
CA ALA A 153 10.46 8.66 23.45
C ALA A 153 11.44 8.02 24.46
N LYS A 154 12.73 8.40 24.46
CA LYS A 154 13.66 7.96 25.50
C LYS A 154 13.44 8.78 26.78
N PRO A 155 13.20 8.15 27.94
CA PRO A 155 13.23 8.87 29.20
C PRO A 155 14.67 9.35 29.46
N ALA A 156 14.77 10.56 30.01
CA ALA A 156 16.02 11.13 30.52
C ALA A 156 16.62 10.25 31.63
#